data_AF-A0A1Q8QAL4-F1
#
_entry.id   AF-A0A1Q8QAL4-F1
#
_cell.length_a   1.000
_cell.length_b   1.000
_cell.length_c   1.000
_cell.angle_alpha   90.00
_cell.angle_beta   90.00
_cell.angle_gamma   90.00
#
_symmetry.space_group_name_H-M   'P 1'
#
loop_
_entity.id
_entity.type
_entity.pdbx_description
1 polymer ?
#
loop_
_entity_poly.entity_id
_entity_poly.type
_entity_poly.pdbx_seq_one_letter_code
_entity_poly.pdbx_strand_id
1 'polypeptide(L)'
;MRFSLAACPLLLLLWPWFGPALAGGPDFGQARGVIVRVCDGDTVVVDIPEYPDIIGKSIRVRLAGVDAPELRHRDPVVRHAGEAAREALAALLPAGTAVTLTQLKRDKYFRLDAVVLVDGRDAAAVLDLPPSR
;
A
#
# COMPACT_ATOMS: atom_id res chain seq x y z
N MET A 1 50.65 11.58 52.83
CA MET A 1 50.70 12.04 51.42
C MET A 1 50.59 10.83 50.50
N ARG A 2 49.80 10.97 49.42
CA ARG A 2 49.47 10.00 48.35
C ARG A 2 48.23 9.11 48.63
N PHE A 3 47.04 9.68 48.41
CA PHE A 3 45.83 8.88 48.14
C PHE A 3 45.68 8.72 46.64
N SER A 4 45.66 7.47 46.20
CA SER A 4 45.51 7.06 44.80
C SER A 4 44.07 7.25 44.35
N LEU A 5 43.88 7.93 43.22
CA LEU A 5 42.62 8.01 42.49
C LEU A 5 42.23 6.60 42.03
N ALA A 6 41.02 6.14 42.37
CA ALA A 6 40.43 4.93 41.81
C ALA A 6 39.07 5.26 41.19
N ALA A 7 38.97 4.87 39.92
CA ALA A 7 37.98 5.25 38.94
C ALA A 7 36.54 4.87 39.28
N CYS A 8 35.63 5.75 38.88
CA CYS A 8 34.20 5.54 38.79
C CYS A 8 33.89 4.75 37.51
N PRO A 9 33.24 3.57 37.57
CA PRO A 9 32.50 3.08 36.42
C PRO A 9 31.04 3.48 36.63
N LEU A 10 30.68 4.61 36.03
CA LEU A 10 29.29 4.94 35.74
C LEU A 10 28.81 3.89 34.74
N LEU A 11 28.16 2.83 35.22
CA LEU A 11 27.57 1.80 34.38
C LEU A 11 26.35 2.41 33.65
N LEU A 12 26.62 3.04 32.51
CA LEU A 12 25.60 3.47 31.56
C LEU A 12 24.81 2.24 31.14
N LEU A 13 23.60 2.12 31.72
CA LEU A 13 22.53 1.26 31.23
C LEU A 13 22.23 1.66 29.77
N LEU A 14 22.93 1.01 28.84
CA LEU A 14 22.53 0.93 27.45
C LEU A 14 21.29 0.05 27.40
N TRP A 15 20.13 0.61 27.76
CA TRP A 15 18.88 0.03 27.34
C TRP A 15 18.89 0.13 25.82
N PRO A 16 18.97 -0.98 25.08
CA PRO A 16 18.93 -0.86 23.65
C PRO A 16 17.55 -0.29 23.34
N TRP A 17 17.56 0.83 22.63
CA TRP A 17 16.39 1.47 22.04
C TRP A 17 15.88 0.57 20.91
N PHE A 18 15.52 -0.68 21.22
CA PHE A 18 14.66 -1.47 20.35
C PHE A 18 13.26 -0.86 20.47
N GLY A 19 13.10 0.31 19.85
CA GLY A 19 11.78 0.76 19.46
C GLY A 19 11.17 -0.34 18.60
N PRO A 20 9.87 -0.65 18.76
CA PRO A 20 9.23 -1.60 17.88
C PRO A 20 9.41 -1.11 16.45
N ALA A 21 10.01 -1.94 15.61
CA ALA A 21 9.91 -1.74 14.17
C ALA A 21 8.41 -1.62 13.87
N LEU A 22 8.00 -0.53 13.19
CA LEU A 22 6.67 -0.39 12.62
C LEU A 22 6.49 -1.51 11.57
N ALA A 23 6.20 -2.71 12.04
CA ALA A 23 5.79 -3.80 11.20
C ALA A 23 4.46 -3.37 10.58
N GLY A 24 4.45 -3.21 9.25
CA GLY A 24 3.20 -3.06 8.51
C GLY A 24 2.20 -4.12 8.97
N GLY A 25 0.91 -3.75 9.01
CA GLY A 25 -0.14 -4.63 9.53
C GLY A 25 -0.08 -6.06 8.96
N PRO A 26 -0.73 -7.02 9.64
CA PRO A 26 -0.65 -8.43 9.28
C PRO A 26 -0.96 -8.65 7.80
N ASP A 27 -0.14 -9.49 7.16
CA ASP A 27 -0.37 -9.96 5.80
C ASP A 27 -1.40 -11.10 5.84
N PHE A 28 -2.50 -10.92 5.10
CA PHE A 28 -3.60 -11.88 4.99
C PHE A 28 -3.46 -12.80 3.76
N GLY A 29 -2.29 -12.78 3.10
CA GLY A 29 -1.95 -13.67 2.00
C GLY A 29 -2.34 -13.12 0.64
N GLN A 30 -2.90 -13.98 -0.20
CA GLN A 30 -3.30 -13.64 -1.56
C GLN A 30 -4.75 -14.01 -1.84
N ALA A 31 -5.39 -13.29 -2.75
CA ALA A 31 -6.74 -13.55 -3.20
C ALA A 31 -6.88 -13.33 -4.71
N ARG A 32 -7.79 -14.08 -5.34
CA ARG A 32 -8.16 -13.84 -6.74
C ARG A 32 -9.36 -12.92 -6.82
N GLY A 33 -9.30 -11.93 -7.72
CA GLY A 33 -10.36 -10.97 -7.90
C GLY A 33 -10.60 -10.58 -9.35
N VAL A 34 -11.71 -9.87 -9.56
CA VAL A 34 -12.10 -9.30 -10.84
C VAL A 34 -12.30 -7.81 -10.67
N ILE A 35 -11.68 -7.02 -11.54
CA ILE A 35 -11.82 -5.56 -11.53
C ILE A 35 -13.25 -5.17 -11.89
N VAL A 36 -13.89 -4.39 -11.02
CA VAL A 36 -15.21 -3.79 -11.26
C VAL A 36 -15.05 -2.42 -11.92
N ARG A 37 -14.15 -1.59 -11.39
CA ARG A 37 -13.80 -0.27 -11.95
C ARG A 37 -12.52 0.29 -11.31
N VAL A 38 -11.93 1.28 -11.95
CA VAL A 38 -10.86 2.11 -11.39
C VAL A 38 -11.46 3.39 -10.79
N CYS A 39 -11.08 3.73 -9.55
CA CYS A 39 -11.56 4.94 -8.86
C CYS A 39 -10.58 6.11 -9.02
N ASP A 40 -9.31 5.86 -8.70
CA ASP A 40 -8.22 6.85 -8.67
C ASP A 40 -6.96 6.23 -9.31
N GLY A 41 -5.88 7.01 -9.43
CA GLY A 41 -4.61 6.54 -10.00
C GLY A 41 -3.90 5.44 -9.19
N ASP A 42 -4.37 5.13 -7.98
CA ASP A 42 -3.83 4.08 -7.11
C ASP A 42 -4.93 3.19 -6.49
N THR A 43 -6.20 3.36 -6.87
CA THR A 43 -7.33 2.71 -6.18
C THR A 43 -8.29 2.08 -7.18
N VAL A 44 -8.55 0.79 -7.01
CA VAL A 44 -9.48 0.00 -7.82
C VAL A 44 -10.60 -0.59 -6.95
N VAL A 45 -11.69 -1.00 -7.59
CA VAL A 45 -12.76 -1.77 -6.97
C VAL A 45 -12.73 -3.18 -7.53
N VAL A 46 -12.77 -4.16 -6.65
CA VAL A 46 -12.59 -5.57 -6.99
C VAL A 46 -13.74 -6.38 -6.41
N ASP A 47 -14.18 -7.39 -7.15
CA ASP A 47 -14.97 -8.50 -6.60
C ASP A 47 -14.03 -9.68 -6.32
N ILE A 48 -14.04 -10.20 -5.09
CA ILE A 48 -13.25 -11.35 -4.62
C ILE A 48 -14.24 -12.49 -4.32
N PRO A 49 -14.52 -13.41 -5.27
CA PRO A 49 -15.61 -14.39 -5.14
C PRO A 49 -15.44 -15.39 -3.99
N GLU A 50 -14.20 -15.64 -3.58
CA GLU A 50 -13.87 -16.56 -2.47
C GLU A 50 -14.15 -15.96 -1.09
N TYR A 51 -14.42 -14.66 -1.00
CA TYR A 51 -14.69 -13.96 0.26
C TYR A 51 -16.19 -13.70 0.45
N PRO A 52 -16.69 -13.62 1.71
CA PRO A 52 -18.05 -13.19 1.99
C PRO A 52 -18.35 -11.82 1.38
N ASP A 53 -19.56 -11.62 0.83
CA ASP A 53 -19.98 -10.39 0.13
C ASP A 53 -19.61 -9.09 0.87
N ILE A 54 -19.72 -9.06 2.20
CA ILE A 54 -19.41 -7.89 3.03
C ILE A 54 -17.94 -7.43 2.93
N ILE A 55 -17.01 -8.33 2.60
CA ILE A 55 -15.57 -8.03 2.45
C ILE A 55 -15.02 -8.36 1.06
N GLY A 56 -15.75 -9.12 0.24
CA GLY A 56 -15.33 -9.55 -1.09
C GLY A 56 -16.00 -8.80 -2.23
N LYS A 57 -17.26 -8.35 -2.08
CA LYS A 57 -18.01 -7.72 -3.17
C LYS A 57 -17.77 -6.23 -3.23
N SER A 58 -17.34 -5.75 -4.40
CA SER A 58 -17.06 -4.35 -4.69
C SER A 58 -16.16 -3.69 -3.63
N ILE A 59 -15.17 -4.45 -3.14
CA ILE A 59 -14.23 -3.98 -2.15
C ILE A 59 -13.22 -3.04 -2.81
N ARG A 60 -12.93 -1.91 -2.15
CA ARG A 60 -11.88 -0.99 -2.60
C ARG A 60 -10.52 -1.58 -2.25
N VAL A 61 -9.63 -1.62 -3.22
CA VAL A 61 -8.24 -2.04 -3.09
C VAL A 61 -7.35 -0.89 -3.51
N ARG A 62 -6.48 -0.45 -2.61
CA ARG A 62 -5.41 0.51 -2.90
C ARG A 62 -4.15 -0.27 -3.28
N LEU A 63 -3.48 0.17 -4.33
CA LEU A 63 -2.19 -0.37 -4.75
C LEU A 63 -1.18 -0.09 -3.64
N ALA A 64 -0.62 -1.16 -3.07
CA ALA A 64 0.30 -1.08 -1.95
C ALA A 64 1.55 -0.30 -2.34
N GLY A 65 1.94 0.67 -1.51
CA GLY A 65 3.17 1.43 -1.72
C GLY A 65 3.13 2.44 -2.86
N VAL A 66 1.94 2.80 -3.37
CA VAL A 66 1.76 3.80 -4.44
C VAL A 66 1.20 5.11 -3.87
N ASP A 67 1.69 6.24 -4.38
CA ASP A 67 1.19 7.59 -4.06
C ASP A 67 0.84 8.37 -5.34
N ALA A 68 -0.29 8.01 -5.95
CA ALA A 68 -0.75 8.66 -7.16
C ALA A 68 -1.20 10.11 -6.88
N PRO A 69 -1.01 11.05 -7.82
CA PRO A 69 -1.49 12.42 -7.67
C PRO A 69 -3.00 12.48 -7.44
N GLU A 70 -3.45 13.33 -6.51
CA GLU A 70 -4.85 13.42 -6.13
C GLU A 70 -5.73 14.05 -7.23
N LEU A 71 -6.84 13.39 -7.59
CA LEU A 71 -7.83 13.90 -8.55
C LEU A 71 -8.51 15.21 -8.12
N ARG A 72 -8.54 15.48 -6.81
CA ARG A 72 -9.24 16.64 -6.22
C ARG A 72 -8.28 17.67 -5.62
N HIS A 73 -7.02 17.62 -6.03
CA HIS A 73 -6.02 18.58 -5.58
C HIS A 73 -6.37 20.02 -5.98
N ARG A 74 -5.90 21.02 -5.23
CA ARG A 74 -6.17 22.44 -5.55
C ARG A 74 -5.40 22.92 -6.79
N ASP A 75 -4.21 22.38 -6.98
CA ASP A 75 -3.35 22.66 -8.13
C ASP A 75 -3.87 21.89 -9.38
N PRO A 76 -4.19 22.57 -10.49
CA PRO A 76 -4.66 21.92 -11.72
C PRO A 76 -3.62 20.99 -12.35
N VAL A 77 -2.33 21.24 -12.18
CA VAL A 77 -1.27 20.38 -12.73
C VAL A 77 -1.30 19.02 -12.04
N VAL A 78 -1.44 19.02 -10.70
CA VAL A 78 -1.54 17.78 -9.90
C VAL A 78 -2.82 17.01 -10.27
N ARG A 79 -3.94 17.71 -10.46
CA ARG A 79 -5.19 17.09 -10.89
C ARG A 79 -5.06 16.40 -12.25
N HIS A 80 -4.48 17.07 -13.24
CA HIS A 80 -4.27 16.48 -14.57
C HIS A 80 -3.33 15.27 -14.52
N ALA A 81 -2.28 15.32 -13.69
CA ALA A 81 -1.44 14.15 -13.48
C ALA A 81 -2.22 12.99 -12.83
N GLY A 82 -3.13 13.28 -11.90
CA GLY A 82 -4.00 12.27 -11.29
C GLY A 82 -4.99 11.67 -12.28
N GLU A 83 -5.58 12.50 -13.15
CA GLU A 83 -6.47 12.06 -14.23
C GLU A 83 -5.73 11.12 -15.20
N ALA A 84 -4.52 11.50 -15.62
CA ALA A 84 -3.68 10.67 -16.48
C ALA A 84 -3.31 9.33 -15.83
N ALA A 85 -2.93 9.34 -14.54
CA ALA A 85 -2.63 8.11 -13.80
C ALA A 85 -3.86 7.19 -13.71
N ARG A 86 -5.04 7.75 -13.42
CA ARG A 86 -6.30 6.98 -13.40
C ARG A 86 -6.63 6.38 -14.76
N GLU A 87 -6.48 7.16 -15.83
CA GLU A 87 -6.74 6.69 -17.20
C GLU A 87 -5.79 5.58 -17.61
N ALA A 88 -4.49 5.71 -17.30
CA ALA A 88 -3.50 4.67 -17.54
C ALA A 88 -3.83 3.38 -16.77
N LEU A 89 -4.22 3.50 -15.50
CA LEU A 89 -4.64 2.36 -14.69
C LEU A 89 -5.93 1.72 -15.21
N ALA A 90 -6.89 2.51 -15.68
CA ALA A 90 -8.12 2.01 -16.29
C ALA A 90 -7.89 1.33 -17.64
N ALA A 91 -6.92 1.79 -18.42
CA ALA A 91 -6.50 1.15 -19.66
C ALA A 91 -5.80 -0.20 -19.40
N LEU A 92 -4.99 -0.29 -18.34
CA LEU A 92 -4.33 -1.54 -17.95
C LEU A 92 -5.30 -2.53 -17.28
N LEU A 93 -6.23 -2.03 -16.48
CA LEU A 93 -7.18 -2.81 -15.68
C LEU A 93 -8.62 -2.44 -16.02
N PRO A 94 -9.10 -2.71 -17.26
CA PRO A 94 -10.50 -2.49 -17.60
C PRO A 94 -11.42 -3.36 -16.74
N ALA A 95 -12.69 -2.99 -16.63
CA ALA A 95 -13.69 -3.79 -15.93
C ALA A 95 -13.76 -5.22 -16.51
N GLY A 96 -13.82 -6.22 -15.64
CA GLY A 96 -13.75 -7.64 -15.99
C GLY A 96 -12.33 -8.24 -15.97
N THR A 97 -11.28 -7.43 -15.78
CA THR A 97 -9.89 -7.93 -15.72
C THR A 97 -9.70 -8.82 -14.50
N ALA A 98 -9.20 -10.04 -14.72
CA ALA A 98 -8.81 -10.95 -13.64
C ALA A 98 -7.46 -10.51 -13.05
N VAL A 99 -7.40 -10.42 -11.72
CA VAL A 99 -6.20 -10.00 -10.99
C VAL A 99 -5.90 -10.94 -9.83
N THR A 100 -4.64 -10.98 -9.43
CA THR A 100 -4.22 -11.59 -8.16
C THR A 100 -3.80 -10.48 -7.22
N LEU A 101 -4.44 -10.42 -6.05
CA LEU A 101 -4.07 -9.52 -4.97
C LEU A 101 -3.06 -10.24 -4.08
N THR A 102 -1.91 -9.65 -3.80
CA THR A 102 -0.90 -10.22 -2.89
C THR A 102 -0.50 -9.21 -1.82
N GLN A 103 0.14 -9.68 -0.75
CA GLN A 103 0.53 -8.87 0.41
C GLN A 103 -0.68 -8.15 1.01
N LEU A 104 -1.81 -8.85 1.10
CA LEU A 104 -3.10 -8.28 1.48
C LEU A 104 -3.03 -7.72 2.91
N LYS A 105 -3.34 -6.44 3.05
CA LYS A 105 -3.45 -5.76 4.34
C LYS A 105 -4.78 -5.07 4.47
N ARG A 106 -5.20 -4.84 5.71
CA ARG A 106 -6.39 -4.04 6.02
C ARG A 106 -5.99 -2.61 6.35
N ASP A 107 -6.62 -1.65 5.69
CA ASP A 107 -6.45 -0.24 6.03
C ASP A 107 -7.53 0.24 7.03
N LYS A 108 -7.33 1.44 7.58
CA LYS A 108 -8.25 2.06 8.57
C LYS A 108 -9.61 2.49 8.00
N TYR A 109 -9.79 2.48 6.68
CA TYR A 109 -11.00 2.92 5.98
C TYR A 109 -11.82 1.78 5.40
N PHE A 110 -11.61 0.57 5.93
CA PHE A 110 -12.28 -0.62 5.45
C PHE A 110 -11.97 -0.90 3.95
N ARG A 111 -10.76 -0.54 3.49
CA ARG A 111 -10.17 -0.93 2.19
C ARG A 111 -9.04 -1.95 2.36
N LEU A 112 -8.72 -2.65 1.29
CA LEU A 112 -7.56 -3.52 1.24
C LEU A 112 -6.39 -2.70 0.68
N ASP A 113 -5.19 -2.91 1.23
CA ASP A 113 -3.94 -2.51 0.57
C ASP A 113 -3.31 -3.79 0.01
N ALA A 114 -2.98 -3.81 -1.28
CA ALA A 114 -2.44 -5.00 -1.93
C ALA A 114 -1.56 -4.65 -3.13
N VAL A 115 -0.60 -5.52 -3.44
CA VAL A 115 0.01 -5.54 -4.76
C VAL A 115 -0.98 -6.19 -5.72
N VAL A 116 -1.27 -5.51 -6.82
CA VAL A 116 -2.28 -5.94 -7.81
C VAL A 116 -1.55 -6.50 -9.03
N LEU A 117 -1.59 -7.81 -9.18
CA LEU A 117 -0.97 -8.51 -10.31
C LEU A 117 -1.97 -8.72 -11.45
N VAL A 118 -1.62 -8.28 -12.65
CA VAL A 118 -2.31 -8.61 -13.91
C VAL A 118 -1.34 -9.39 -14.81
N ASP A 119 -1.75 -10.57 -15.26
CA ASP A 119 -0.90 -11.51 -15.99
C ASP A 119 0.45 -11.79 -15.28
N GLY A 120 0.43 -11.86 -13.95
CA GLY A 120 1.60 -12.09 -13.11
C GLY A 120 2.54 -10.88 -12.94
N ARG A 121 2.17 -9.71 -13.45
CA ARG A 121 2.97 -8.47 -13.35
C ARG A 121 2.28 -7.45 -12.45
N ASP A 122 3.07 -6.76 -11.63
CA ASP A 122 2.57 -5.68 -10.79
C ASP A 122 2.10 -4.49 -11.63
N ALA A 123 0.82 -4.16 -11.49
CA ALA A 123 0.19 -3.04 -12.20
C ALA A 123 0.88 -1.69 -11.89
N ALA A 124 1.33 -1.49 -10.65
CA ALA A 124 2.05 -0.27 -10.27
C ALA A 124 3.38 -0.14 -11.02
N ALA A 125 4.14 -1.23 -11.07
CA ALA A 125 5.42 -1.29 -11.77
C ALA A 125 5.27 -1.17 -13.29
N VAL A 126 4.24 -1.79 -13.88
CA VAL A 126 3.96 -1.70 -15.32
C VAL A 126 3.69 -0.26 -15.76
N LEU A 127 3.07 0.55 -14.90
CA LEU A 127 2.72 1.94 -15.16
C LEU A 127 3.75 2.95 -14.64
N ASP A 128 4.84 2.48 -14.03
CA ASP A 128 5.85 3.32 -13.38
C ASP A 128 5.23 4.33 -12.38
N LEU A 129 4.28 3.85 -11.57
CA LEU A 129 3.59 4.71 -10.60
C LEU A 129 4.54 5.11 -9.47
N PRO A 130 4.45 6.38 -8.99
CA PRO A 130 5.34 6.88 -7.95
C PRO A 130 5.15 6.11 -6.63
N PRO A 131 6.24 5.77 -5.93
CA PRO A 131 6.15 5.08 -4.65
C PRO A 131 5.67 6.03 -3.54
N SER A 132 4.98 5.47 -2.55
CA SER A 132 4.58 6.19 -1.35
C SER A 132 5.79 6.60 -0.50
N ARG A 133 5.74 7.84 0.01
CA ARG A 133 6.77 8.42 0.89
C ARG A 133 6.83 7.77 2.27
#